data_AF-A0A0B7BQM1-F1
#
_entry.id   AF-A0A0B7BQM1-F1
#
_cell.length_a   1.000
_cell.length_b   1.000
_cell.length_c   1.000
_cell.angle_alpha   90.00
_cell.angle_beta   90.00
_cell.angle_gamma   90.00
#
_symmetry.space_group_name_H-M   'P 1'
#
loop_
_entity.id
_entity.type
_entity.pdbx_description
1 polymer ?
#
loop_
_entity_poly.entity_id
_entity_poly.type
_entity_poly.pdbx_seq_one_letter_code
_entity_poly.pdbx_strand_id
1 'polypeptide(L)'
;YKYEITDQLKEHGVRYDDDYHINVHVKGIDGVELDSKLVREPTVIFEAAKHDINLKKVQVNHIRRNLNSLDERDIQSLQSALHDLQEDTTKDGWANLAAFHGAPARCPDPSNPTVACCQHGMPTFPHWHRLFTL
;
A
#
# COMPACT_ATOMS: atom_id res chain seq x y z
N TYR A 1 -22.56 21.25 5.90
CA TYR A 1 -22.49 19.78 5.98
C TYR A 1 -21.38 19.33 5.05
N LYS A 2 -20.54 18.37 5.44
CA LYS A 2 -19.49 17.80 4.59
C LYS A 2 -19.83 16.33 4.37
N TYR A 3 -19.79 15.91 3.11
CA TYR A 3 -19.89 14.51 2.73
C TYR A 3 -18.57 14.13 2.07
N GLU A 4 -17.95 13.05 2.52
CA GLU A 4 -16.67 12.61 1.99
C GLU A 4 -16.88 11.95 0.61
N ILE A 5 -16.07 12.35 -0.37
CA ILE A 5 -16.13 11.84 -1.75
C ILE A 5 -14.78 11.28 -2.25
N THR A 6 -13.80 11.10 -1.35
CA THR A 6 -12.42 10.71 -1.71
C THR A 6 -12.38 9.39 -2.46
N ASP A 7 -13.14 8.40 -2.00
CA ASP A 7 -13.16 7.07 -2.59
C ASP A 7 -13.84 7.07 -3.97
N GLN A 8 -14.92 7.82 -4.13
CA GLN A 8 -15.63 7.96 -5.40
C GLN A 8 -14.74 8.63 -6.46
N LEU A 9 -14.06 9.73 -6.12
CA LEU A 9 -13.11 10.37 -7.02
C LEU A 9 -11.98 9.42 -7.44
N LYS A 10 -11.44 8.67 -6.48
CA LYS A 10 -10.38 7.68 -6.74
C LYS A 10 -10.85 6.54 -7.64
N GLU A 11 -12.04 5.99 -7.42
CA GLU A 11 -12.63 4.93 -8.24
C GLU A 11 -12.83 5.37 -9.69
N HIS A 12 -13.22 6.63 -9.88
CA HIS A 12 -13.39 7.21 -11.21
C HIS A 12 -12.09 7.72 -11.85
N GLY A 13 -10.96 7.68 -11.14
CA GLY A 13 -9.68 8.18 -11.64
C GLY A 13 -9.65 9.70 -11.84
N VAL A 14 -10.50 10.43 -11.11
CA VAL A 14 -10.66 11.88 -11.20
C VAL A 14 -10.02 12.54 -9.98
N ARG A 15 -9.29 13.63 -10.19
CA ARG A 15 -8.71 14.45 -9.11
C ARG A 15 -9.72 15.47 -8.60
N TYR A 16 -9.47 16.02 -7.43
CA TYR A 16 -10.34 17.06 -6.85
C TYR A 16 -10.36 18.37 -7.68
N ASP A 17 -9.34 18.60 -8.50
CA ASP A 17 -9.14 19.79 -9.34
C ASP A 17 -9.46 19.56 -10.82
N ASP A 18 -9.95 18.38 -11.19
CA ASP A 18 -10.41 18.08 -12.54
C ASP A 18 -11.80 18.68 -12.81
N ASP A 19 -12.20 18.71 -14.09
CA ASP A 19 -13.53 19.18 -14.49
C ASP A 19 -14.58 18.08 -14.32
N TYR A 20 -15.40 18.21 -13.27
CA TYR A 20 -16.54 17.34 -13.01
C TYR A 20 -17.70 18.11 -12.38
N HIS A 21 -18.90 17.54 -12.52
CA HIS A 21 -20.13 18.11 -12.00
C HIS A 21 -20.80 17.15 -11.01
N ILE A 22 -21.48 17.70 -10.00
CA ILE A 22 -22.25 16.93 -9.02
C ILE A 22 -23.73 17.13 -9.31
N ASN A 23 -24.40 16.06 -9.74
CA ASN A 23 -25.86 16.06 -9.93
C ASN A 23 -26.55 15.63 -8.64
N VAL A 24 -27.52 16.41 -8.19
CA VAL A 24 -28.30 16.12 -6.97
C VAL A 24 -29.75 15.83 -7.33
N HIS A 25 -30.21 14.62 -7.00
CA HIS A 25 -31.61 14.22 -7.12
C HIS A 25 -32.26 14.22 -5.74
N VAL A 26 -33.28 15.05 -5.54
CA VAL A 26 -34.01 15.17 -4.26
C VAL A 26 -35.32 14.40 -4.38
N LYS A 27 -35.59 13.50 -3.43
CA LYS A 27 -36.85 12.76 -3.33
C LYS A 27 -37.50 13.00 -1.98
N GLY A 28 -38.82 13.17 -1.98
CA GLY A 28 -39.63 13.21 -0.78
C GLY A 28 -39.61 11.85 -0.05
N ILE A 29 -40.10 11.84 1.20
CA ILE A 29 -40.20 10.60 1.99
C ILE A 29 -41.17 9.60 1.35
N ASP A 30 -42.14 10.12 0.60
CA ASP A 30 -43.09 9.37 -0.25
C ASP A 30 -42.46 8.85 -1.56
N GLY A 31 -41.19 9.19 -1.84
CA GLY A 31 -40.45 8.79 -3.03
C GLY A 31 -40.67 9.68 -4.24
N VAL A 32 -41.51 10.71 -4.15
CA VAL A 32 -41.77 11.65 -5.25
C VAL A 32 -40.55 12.54 -5.48
N GLU A 33 -40.15 12.71 -6.74
CA GLU A 33 -39.03 13.59 -7.09
C GLU A 33 -39.42 15.05 -6.87
N LEU A 34 -38.57 15.76 -6.12
CA LEU A 34 -38.74 17.16 -5.79
C LEU A 34 -37.77 17.99 -6.64
N ASP A 35 -38.05 19.29 -6.76
CA ASP A 35 -37.14 20.19 -7.47
C ASP A 35 -35.76 20.22 -6.79
N SER A 36 -34.73 19.86 -7.54
CA SER A 36 -33.33 19.90 -7.11
C SER A 36 -32.91 21.28 -6.57
N LYS A 37 -33.52 22.37 -7.05
CA LYS A 37 -33.23 23.75 -6.61
C LYS A 37 -33.71 24.06 -5.19
N LEU A 38 -34.47 23.16 -4.56
CA LEU A 38 -34.79 23.25 -3.14
C LEU A 38 -33.53 23.18 -2.27
N VAL A 39 -32.46 22.57 -2.79
CA VAL A 39 -31.13 22.58 -2.18
C VAL A 39 -30.16 23.35 -3.08
N ARG A 40 -29.20 24.04 -2.47
CA ARG A 40 -28.13 24.70 -3.23
C ARG A 40 -27.20 23.65 -3.80
N GLU A 41 -26.65 23.96 -4.98
CA GLU A 41 -25.60 23.14 -5.58
C GLU A 41 -24.43 22.96 -4.60
N PRO A 42 -23.92 21.73 -4.45
CA PRO A 42 -22.82 21.46 -3.55
C PRO A 42 -21.51 22.04 -4.12
N THR A 43 -20.65 22.52 -3.23
CA THR A 43 -19.27 22.91 -3.55
C THR A 43 -18.31 21.82 -3.12
N VAL A 44 -17.22 21.64 -3.86
CA VAL A 44 -16.14 20.74 -3.45
C VAL A 44 -15.09 21.52 -2.65
N ILE A 45 -14.59 20.91 -1.59
CA ILE A 45 -13.44 21.40 -0.84
C ILE A 45 -12.36 20.32 -0.80
N PHE A 46 -11.10 20.74 -0.86
CA PHE A 46 -9.95 19.87 -0.65
C PHE A 46 -9.42 20.06 0.77
N GLU A 47 -9.33 18.96 1.52
CA GLU A 47 -8.71 18.97 2.85
C GLU A 47 -7.36 18.28 2.79
N ALA A 48 -6.28 19.07 2.82
CA ALA A 48 -4.94 18.54 2.86
C ALA A 48 -4.67 17.78 4.17
N ALA A 49 -3.87 16.71 4.07
CA ALA A 49 -3.41 15.98 5.25
C ALA A 49 -2.69 16.93 6.21
N LYS A 50 -3.08 16.89 7.49
CA LYS A 50 -2.39 17.61 8.57
C LYS A 50 -1.28 16.73 9.14
N HIS A 51 -0.29 17.35 9.77
CA HIS A 51 0.77 16.60 10.45
C HIS A 51 0.16 15.71 11.53
N ASP A 52 0.26 14.40 11.34
CA ASP A 52 -0.23 13.41 12.29
C ASP A 52 0.86 13.18 13.35
N ILE A 53 0.61 13.68 14.56
CA ILE A 53 1.47 13.46 15.73
C ILE A 53 1.14 12.15 16.46
N ASN A 54 0.12 11.41 16.00
CA ASN A 54 -0.28 10.17 16.67
C ASN A 54 0.63 9.02 16.25
N LEU A 55 1.14 8.30 17.25
CA LEU A 55 1.84 7.05 17.03
C LEU A 55 0.85 6.01 16.52
N LYS A 56 1.08 5.51 15.30
CA LYS A 56 0.34 4.35 14.79
C LYS A 56 0.61 3.16 15.71
N LYS A 57 -0.46 2.54 16.22
CA LYS A 57 -0.35 1.26 16.94
C LYS A 57 0.01 0.18 15.92
N VAL A 58 1.26 -0.28 15.97
CA VAL A 58 1.76 -1.37 15.13
C VAL A 58 1.73 -2.67 15.94
N GLN A 59 1.40 -3.78 15.29
CA GLN A 59 1.48 -5.10 15.91
C GLN A 59 2.92 -5.38 16.34
N VAL A 60 3.10 -6.02 17.50
CA VAL A 60 4.44 -6.24 18.09
C VAL A 60 5.36 -7.00 17.13
N ASN A 61 4.85 -8.00 16.42
CA ASN A 61 5.61 -8.81 15.45
C ASN A 61 6.04 -8.03 14.19
N HIS A 62 5.57 -6.80 13.98
CA HIS A 62 6.01 -5.92 12.89
C HIS A 62 6.98 -4.82 13.35
N ILE A 63 7.42 -4.86 14.61
CA ILE A 63 8.42 -3.92 15.15
C ILE A 63 9.81 -4.50 14.92
N ARG A 64 10.61 -3.85 14.07
CA ARG A 64 12.03 -4.20 13.87
C ARG A 64 12.84 -3.73 15.07
N ARG A 65 13.45 -4.67 15.80
CA ARG A 65 14.34 -4.41 16.94
C ARG A 65 15.81 -4.60 16.54
N ASN A 66 16.72 -4.04 17.33
CA ASN A 66 18.14 -4.30 17.17
C ASN A 66 18.45 -5.75 17.56
N LEU A 67 19.24 -6.47 16.75
CA LEU A 67 19.61 -7.87 17.01
C LEU A 67 20.24 -8.07 18.40
N ASN A 68 21.03 -7.11 18.87
CA ASN A 68 21.69 -7.16 20.18
C ASN A 68 20.73 -6.96 21.37
N SER A 69 19.46 -6.61 21.09
CA SER A 69 18.43 -6.37 22.10
C SER A 69 17.35 -7.46 22.14
N LEU A 70 17.46 -8.47 21.26
CA LEU A 70 16.52 -9.58 21.21
C LEU A 70 16.75 -10.51 22.41
N ASP A 71 15.65 -11.03 22.96
CA ASP A 71 15.73 -12.08 23.97
C ASP A 71 15.87 -13.47 23.31
N GLU A 72 16.16 -14.47 24.13
CA GLU A 72 16.37 -15.84 23.64
C GLU A 72 15.11 -16.41 22.97
N ARG A 73 13.91 -16.02 23.43
CA ARG A 73 12.64 -16.47 22.86
C ARG A 73 12.43 -15.89 21.45
N ASP A 74 12.70 -14.61 21.28
CA ASP A 74 12.68 -13.93 19.97
C ASP A 74 13.65 -14.63 19.01
N ILE A 75 14.87 -14.93 19.46
CA ILE A 75 15.89 -15.61 18.64
C ILE A 75 15.44 -17.01 18.23
N GLN A 76 14.94 -17.83 19.16
CA GLN A 76 14.45 -19.18 18.87
C GLN A 76 13.28 -19.14 17.88
N SER A 77 12.35 -18.19 18.05
CA SER A 77 11.23 -17.99 17.13
C SER A 77 11.72 -17.62 15.72
N LEU A 78 12.72 -16.73 15.61
CA LEU A 78 13.30 -16.34 14.33
C LEU A 78 14.05 -17.52 13.67
N GLN A 79 14.81 -18.30 14.43
CA GLN A 79 15.53 -19.47 13.92
C GLN A 79 14.56 -20.51 13.35
N SER A 80 13.48 -20.81 14.08
CA SER A 80 12.46 -21.74 13.61
C SER A 80 11.80 -21.24 12.32
N ALA A 81 11.37 -19.98 12.28
CA ALA A 81 10.73 -19.41 11.11
C ALA A 81 11.67 -19.34 9.88
N LEU A 82 12.95 -19.04 10.10
CA LEU A 82 13.95 -19.02 9.03
C LEU A 82 14.25 -20.42 8.49
N HIS A 83 14.25 -21.44 9.36
CA HIS A 83 14.37 -22.84 8.95
C HIS A 83 13.19 -23.23 8.05
N ASP A 84 11.96 -22.97 8.50
CA ASP A 84 10.75 -23.26 7.73
C ASP A 84 10.76 -22.53 6.37
N LEU A 85 11.22 -21.27 6.34
CA LEU A 85 11.35 -20.48 5.11
C LEU A 85 12.42 -21.04 4.16
N GLN A 86 13.49 -21.65 4.68
CA GLN A 86 14.52 -22.31 3.89
C GLN A 86 14.03 -23.63 3.29
N GLU A 87 13.18 -24.36 4.01
CA GLU A 87 12.57 -25.61 3.56
C GLU A 87 11.41 -25.39 2.59
N ASP A 88 10.80 -24.20 2.59
CA ASP A 88 9.76 -23.83 1.66
C ASP A 88 10.28 -23.80 0.21
N THR A 89 9.77 -24.72 -0.61
CA THR A 89 10.10 -24.87 -2.04
C THR A 89 9.12 -24.13 -2.96
N THR A 90 8.09 -23.49 -2.41
CA THR A 90 7.12 -22.69 -3.16
C THR A 90 7.74 -21.37 -3.63
N LYS A 91 6.97 -20.59 -4.39
CA LYS A 91 7.36 -19.25 -4.86
C LYS A 91 7.64 -18.26 -3.72
N ASP A 92 7.13 -18.54 -2.52
CA ASP A 92 7.26 -17.67 -1.35
C ASP A 92 8.42 -18.10 -0.43
N GLY A 93 9.08 -19.21 -0.74
CA GLY A 93 10.23 -19.72 0.01
C GLY A 93 11.54 -18.95 -0.24
N TRP A 94 12.52 -19.14 0.64
CA TRP A 94 13.77 -18.39 0.66
C TRP A 94 14.51 -18.40 -0.68
N ALA A 95 14.62 -19.56 -1.32
CA ALA A 95 15.35 -19.69 -2.59
C ALA A 95 14.72 -18.84 -3.71
N ASN A 96 13.38 -18.76 -3.75
CA ASN A 96 12.68 -17.94 -4.73
C ASN A 96 12.75 -16.45 -4.39
N LEU A 97 12.59 -16.09 -3.11
CA LEU A 97 12.72 -14.71 -2.64
C LEU A 97 14.13 -14.16 -2.92
N ALA A 98 15.17 -14.90 -2.59
CA ALA A 98 16.56 -14.48 -2.79
C ALA A 98 16.90 -14.23 -4.27
N ALA A 99 16.29 -14.97 -5.19
CA ALA A 99 16.48 -14.81 -6.63
C ALA A 99 15.99 -13.45 -7.17
N PHE A 100 15.10 -12.74 -6.46
CA PHE A 100 14.75 -11.37 -6.83
C PHE A 100 15.91 -10.39 -6.65
N HIS A 101 16.83 -10.64 -5.71
CA HIS A 101 17.99 -9.77 -5.53
C HIS A 101 19.16 -10.12 -6.46
N GLY A 102 19.41 -11.42 -6.66
CA GLY A 102 20.63 -11.91 -7.30
C GLY A 102 20.40 -12.95 -8.40
N ALA A 103 21.11 -14.06 -8.30
CA ALA A 103 21.07 -15.16 -9.24
C ALA A 103 20.07 -16.26 -8.80
N PRO A 104 19.37 -16.94 -9.72
CA PRO A 104 19.37 -16.69 -11.16
C PRO A 104 18.64 -15.37 -11.50
N ALA A 105 19.16 -14.64 -12.49
CA ALA A 105 18.50 -13.45 -13.00
C ALA A 105 17.11 -13.79 -13.55
N ARG A 106 16.12 -12.92 -13.30
CA ARG A 106 14.73 -13.10 -13.74
C ARG A 106 14.16 -11.89 -14.49
N CYS A 107 14.97 -10.86 -14.72
CA CYS A 107 14.51 -9.62 -15.32
C CYS A 107 15.14 -9.39 -16.71
N PRO A 108 14.41 -8.74 -17.64
CA PRO A 108 13.03 -8.24 -17.48
C PRO A 108 11.96 -9.35 -17.55
N ASP A 109 12.30 -10.51 -18.11
CA ASP A 109 11.43 -11.68 -18.24
C ASP A 109 12.18 -12.93 -17.75
N PRO A 110 11.58 -13.76 -16.87
CA PRO A 110 12.19 -15.01 -16.41
C PRO A 110 12.54 -16.00 -17.54
N SER A 111 11.87 -15.93 -18.70
CA SER A 111 12.14 -16.81 -19.84
C SER A 111 13.38 -16.40 -20.62
N ASN A 112 13.70 -15.09 -20.61
CA ASN A 112 14.83 -14.50 -21.33
C ASN A 112 15.55 -13.46 -20.44
N PRO A 113 16.15 -13.89 -19.32
CA PRO A 113 16.74 -12.96 -18.37
C PRO A 113 18.03 -12.36 -18.93
N THR A 114 18.18 -11.05 -18.77
CA THR A 114 19.38 -10.32 -19.22
C THR A 114 20.09 -9.62 -18.06
N VAL A 115 19.37 -9.31 -16.98
CA VAL A 115 19.89 -8.59 -15.81
C VAL A 115 19.28 -9.11 -14.51
N ALA A 116 19.97 -8.88 -13.38
CA ALA A 116 19.38 -9.07 -12.06
C ALA A 116 18.21 -8.09 -11.85
N CYS A 117 17.22 -8.51 -11.05
CA CYS A 117 16.05 -7.66 -10.78
C CYS A 117 16.33 -6.54 -9.77
N CYS A 118 17.42 -6.64 -9.00
CA CYS A 118 17.79 -5.62 -8.05
C CYS A 118 18.30 -4.35 -8.72
N GLN A 119 17.75 -3.20 -8.30
CA GLN A 119 18.16 -1.89 -8.79
C GLN A 119 19.25 -1.30 -7.89
N HIS A 120 20.46 -1.14 -8.42
CA HIS A 120 21.61 -0.52 -7.76
C HIS A 120 22.06 0.75 -8.48
N GLY A 121 22.73 1.66 -7.76
CA GLY A 121 23.29 2.87 -8.35
C GLY A 121 22.27 3.90 -8.83
N MET A 122 20.98 3.71 -8.48
CA MET A 122 19.86 4.55 -8.92
C MET A 122 19.08 5.09 -7.72
N PRO A 123 18.37 6.23 -7.85
CA PRO A 123 17.50 6.76 -6.79
C PRO A 123 16.42 5.79 -6.30
N THR A 124 16.07 4.79 -7.10
CA THR A 124 15.12 3.72 -6.78
C THR A 124 15.71 2.59 -5.94
N PHE A 125 17.04 2.54 -5.74
CA PHE A 125 17.72 1.58 -4.86
C PHE A 125 17.06 1.45 -3.47
N PRO A 126 16.87 2.53 -2.69
CA PRO A 126 16.23 2.43 -1.38
C PRO A 126 14.75 2.00 -1.46
N HIS A 127 14.05 2.34 -2.55
CA HIS A 127 12.65 1.94 -2.73
C HIS A 127 12.53 0.43 -2.99
N TRP A 128 13.39 -0.11 -3.85
CA TRP A 128 13.43 -1.53 -4.18
C TRP A 128 13.79 -2.36 -2.93
N HIS A 129 14.84 -1.97 -2.20
CA HIS A 129 15.26 -2.70 -1.00
C HIS A 129 14.28 -2.55 0.16
N ARG A 130 13.55 -1.42 0.24
CA ARG A 130 12.44 -1.31 1.20
C ARG A 130 11.38 -2.36 0.91
N LEU A 131 10.93 -2.50 -0.34
CA LEU A 131 9.96 -3.52 -0.73
C LEU A 131 10.49 -4.94 -0.49
N PHE A 132 11.77 -5.20 -0.79
CA PHE A 132 12.39 -6.50 -0.63
C PHE A 132 12.43 -7.02 0.83
N THR A 133 12.30 -6.13 1.82
CA THR A 133 12.32 -6.50 3.25
C THR A 133 10.92 -6.59 3.87
N LEU A 134 9.85 -6.37 3.10
CA LEU A 134 8.46 -6.46 3.55
C LEU A 134 7.87 -7.82 3.17
#